data_AF-J5UUU4-F1
#
_entry.id   AF-J5UUU4-F1
#
_cell.length_a   1.000
_cell.length_b   1.000
_cell.length_c   1.000
_cell.angle_alpha   90.00
_cell.angle_beta   90.00
_cell.angle_gamma   90.00
#
_symmetry.space_group_name_H-M   'P 1'
#
loop_
_entity.id
_entity.type
_entity.pdbx_description
1 polymer ?
#
loop_
_entity_poly.entity_id
_entity_poly.type
_entity_poly.pdbx_seq_one_letter_code
_entity_poly.pdbx_strand_id
1 'polypeptide(L)'
;MKITRIEPTVATLTPKKKVAAYARVSMESDRLNHSLSAQVSYYSKLIQNNPEWIYAGVYADSGISGGGIRRRAEFKRMVEDCDAGKIDIVLCKSISRFARNTVDLLETVRHLKSLGIDVWFEKENIQSLSADGELMLGILAGFAEEESRSQSDNAKWSIQKKFERGEQWHAAAYGYRWDGKSFVICEEEAEAIRVIYDNFLKDIPFSQTSRWLQKHGHASSVPFIRYALRNMVYAGDVLLQRYITENPRTHRIIENKGQLPRYYITDNHPAIIDRETFEKVQKKIQDSYDFNPAAHRIVKPSCFSAKIICGKCGAHFVKGATRTNGHDGLQEHWFCYDKIRKRTCDARNIRGYRLREASCEVLGLTEFDENVFAKTVEKIRTTDTDVLEFHFYDSTVKTARIHYFDQAEKKYTDPHKKPFGYRWSNEQGYVLVPKEAEAVQLIFQYYLDGWQITDISRKLEADGYGSIRGKISRKLIAYTLDSDFYLGVRRIKAQFSESGREEIIKNDHEPLVTQEMFDAVQMRRRAEYKRWKGRERDAKCDGHPGQHP
;
A
#
# COMPACT_ATOMS: atom_id res chain seq x y z
N MET A 1 -78.37 -52.91 13.72
CA MET A 1 -78.86 -51.73 12.98
C MET A 1 -77.66 -50.83 12.70
N LYS A 2 -77.20 -50.74 11.45
CA LYS A 2 -76.04 -49.89 11.07
C LYS A 2 -76.56 -48.50 10.74
N ILE A 3 -76.15 -47.52 11.55
CA ILE A 3 -76.43 -46.10 11.33
C ILE A 3 -75.21 -45.51 10.63
N THR A 4 -75.38 -45.03 9.41
CA THR A 4 -74.34 -44.28 8.67
C THR A 4 -74.67 -42.81 8.76
N ARG A 5 -73.77 -42.04 9.37
CA ARG A 5 -73.85 -40.58 9.45
C ARG A 5 -73.51 -39.99 8.08
N ILE A 6 -74.45 -39.25 7.48
CA ILE A 6 -74.21 -38.46 6.27
C ILE A 6 -73.91 -37.03 6.73
N GLU A 7 -72.73 -36.52 6.39
CA GLU A 7 -72.36 -35.14 6.67
C GLU A 7 -72.99 -34.20 5.62
N PRO A 8 -73.51 -33.02 6.01
CA PRO A 8 -74.12 -32.08 5.08
C PRO A 8 -73.05 -31.43 4.19
N THR A 9 -73.25 -31.47 2.88
CA THR A 9 -72.44 -30.72 1.90
C THR A 9 -72.68 -29.22 2.11
N VAL A 10 -71.76 -28.55 2.79
CA VAL A 10 -71.77 -27.08 2.89
C VAL A 10 -71.43 -26.53 1.51
N ALA A 11 -72.38 -25.81 0.90
CA ALA A 11 -72.15 -25.10 -0.36
C ALA A 11 -71.09 -24.01 -0.14
N THR A 12 -69.89 -24.21 -0.68
CA THR A 12 -68.83 -23.21 -0.70
C THR A 12 -69.25 -22.08 -1.65
N LEU A 13 -69.65 -20.93 -1.11
CA LEU A 13 -69.89 -19.72 -1.90
C LEU A 13 -68.54 -19.20 -2.41
N THR A 14 -68.27 -19.37 -3.70
CA THR A 14 -67.08 -18.79 -4.33
C THR A 14 -67.21 -17.26 -4.31
N PRO A 15 -66.26 -16.52 -3.71
CA PRO A 15 -66.34 -15.06 -3.71
C PRO A 15 -66.19 -14.52 -5.14
N LYS A 16 -67.10 -13.62 -5.54
CA LYS A 16 -67.06 -12.96 -6.85
C LYS A 16 -65.75 -12.19 -7.04
N LYS A 17 -65.23 -12.18 -8.27
CA LYS A 17 -63.96 -11.52 -8.63
C LYS A 17 -64.18 -10.10 -9.11
N LYS A 18 -63.40 -9.13 -8.63
CA LYS A 18 -63.41 -7.75 -9.11
C LYS A 18 -62.65 -7.67 -10.43
N VAL A 19 -63.33 -7.33 -11.52
CA VAL A 19 -62.78 -7.37 -12.87
C VAL A 19 -62.76 -5.98 -13.47
N ALA A 20 -61.59 -5.56 -13.93
CA ALA A 20 -61.38 -4.36 -14.71
C ALA A 20 -60.94 -4.71 -16.12
N ALA A 21 -61.06 -3.77 -17.06
CA ALA A 21 -60.47 -3.93 -18.39
C ALA A 21 -59.53 -2.76 -18.74
N TYR A 22 -58.52 -3.05 -19.54
CA TYR A 22 -57.62 -2.05 -20.09
C TYR A 22 -57.76 -1.96 -21.61
N ALA A 23 -58.06 -0.75 -22.10
CA ALA A 23 -58.23 -0.45 -23.51
C ALA A 23 -57.24 0.63 -23.99
N ARG A 24 -56.75 0.49 -25.23
CA ARG A 24 -55.81 1.44 -25.84
C ARG A 24 -55.99 1.55 -27.34
N VAL A 25 -56.13 2.78 -27.86
CA VAL A 25 -56.24 3.05 -29.30
C VAL A 25 -54.99 3.81 -29.80
N SER A 26 -54.43 3.35 -30.93
CA SER A 26 -53.33 4.02 -31.65
C SER A 26 -53.89 5.08 -32.61
N MET A 27 -53.16 6.18 -32.82
CA MET A 27 -53.61 7.26 -33.72
C MET A 27 -53.62 6.82 -35.18
N GLU A 28 -54.80 6.68 -35.78
CA GLU A 28 -55.03 6.79 -37.23
C GLU A 28 -56.37 7.51 -37.48
N SER A 29 -56.31 8.83 -37.74
CA SER A 29 -57.40 9.72 -38.23
C SER A 29 -58.68 9.84 -37.36
N ASP A 30 -59.60 10.71 -37.79
CA ASP A 30 -60.81 11.22 -37.09
C ASP A 30 -61.83 10.16 -36.57
N ARG A 31 -61.55 8.86 -36.72
CA ARG A 31 -62.37 7.74 -36.23
C ARG A 31 -62.10 7.34 -34.76
N LEU A 32 -61.22 8.08 -34.07
CA LEU A 32 -60.71 7.78 -32.72
C LEU A 32 -61.79 7.62 -31.64
N ASN A 33 -62.73 8.57 -31.54
CA ASN A 33 -63.70 8.61 -30.43
C ASN A 33 -64.72 7.45 -30.50
N HIS A 34 -65.12 7.04 -31.71
CA HIS A 34 -66.03 5.90 -31.89
C HIS A 34 -65.36 4.57 -31.56
N SER A 35 -64.06 4.43 -31.81
CA SER A 35 -63.34 3.17 -31.58
C SER A 35 -63.00 2.90 -30.10
N LEU A 36 -62.77 3.94 -29.29
CA LEU A 36 -62.50 3.79 -27.85
C LEU A 36 -63.79 3.60 -27.06
N SER A 37 -64.83 4.39 -27.35
CA SER A 37 -66.15 4.25 -26.72
C SER A 37 -66.77 2.88 -26.99
N ALA A 38 -66.56 2.30 -28.18
CA ALA A 38 -66.94 0.93 -28.50
C ALA A 38 -66.20 -0.10 -27.63
N GLN A 39 -64.89 0.06 -27.40
CA GLN A 39 -64.11 -0.85 -26.54
C GLN A 39 -64.55 -0.77 -25.08
N VAL A 40 -64.75 0.45 -24.56
CA VAL A 40 -65.25 0.66 -23.19
C VAL A 40 -66.64 0.04 -23.02
N SER A 41 -67.53 0.24 -23.99
CA SER A 41 -68.87 -0.35 -23.97
C SER A 41 -68.84 -1.87 -24.04
N TYR A 42 -67.97 -2.43 -24.89
CA TYR A 42 -67.78 -3.88 -25.03
C TYR A 42 -67.35 -4.51 -23.70
N TYR A 43 -66.25 -4.02 -23.11
CA TYR A 43 -65.74 -4.58 -21.85
C TYR A 43 -66.68 -4.35 -20.67
N SER A 44 -67.36 -3.21 -20.62
CA SER A 44 -68.34 -2.95 -19.56
C SER A 44 -69.50 -3.94 -19.61
N LYS A 45 -70.06 -4.21 -20.80
CA LYS A 45 -71.10 -5.23 -20.99
C LYS A 45 -70.58 -6.64 -20.71
N LEU A 46 -69.38 -6.97 -21.20
CA LEU A 46 -68.76 -8.26 -20.99
C LEU A 46 -68.64 -8.58 -19.49
N ILE A 47 -68.18 -7.60 -18.70
CA ILE A 47 -67.98 -7.79 -17.27
C ILE A 47 -69.31 -7.88 -16.52
N GLN A 48 -70.25 -6.97 -16.82
CA GLN A 48 -71.54 -6.91 -16.13
C GLN A 48 -72.45 -8.10 -16.43
N ASN A 49 -72.30 -8.73 -17.61
CA ASN A 49 -73.07 -9.91 -17.98
C ASN A 49 -72.57 -11.20 -17.31
N ASN A 50 -71.42 -11.18 -16.64
CA ASN A 50 -70.89 -12.34 -15.94
C ASN A 50 -71.35 -12.33 -14.46
N PRO A 51 -72.17 -13.31 -14.02
CA PRO A 51 -72.71 -13.33 -12.65
C PRO A 51 -71.63 -13.50 -11.57
N GLU A 52 -70.46 -14.04 -11.93
CA GLU A 52 -69.33 -14.30 -11.03
C GLU A 52 -68.40 -13.09 -10.86
N TRP A 53 -68.64 -12.00 -11.59
CA TRP A 53 -67.76 -10.83 -11.62
C TRP A 53 -68.40 -9.58 -11.00
N ILE A 54 -67.54 -8.72 -10.45
CA ILE A 54 -67.86 -7.38 -9.96
C ILE A 54 -67.16 -6.39 -10.87
N TYR A 55 -67.92 -5.47 -11.47
CA TYR A 55 -67.36 -4.45 -12.35
C TYR A 55 -66.47 -3.46 -11.59
N ALA A 56 -65.17 -3.43 -11.91
CA ALA A 56 -64.18 -2.53 -11.31
C ALA A 56 -63.73 -1.40 -12.26
N GLY A 57 -64.37 -1.27 -13.43
CA GLY A 57 -64.13 -0.17 -14.37
C GLY A 57 -63.37 -0.57 -15.65
N VAL A 58 -63.32 0.36 -16.61
CA VAL A 58 -62.49 0.25 -17.81
C VAL A 58 -61.52 1.42 -17.85
N TYR A 59 -60.23 1.12 -17.89
CA TYR A 59 -59.13 2.08 -17.94
C TYR A 59 -58.70 2.24 -19.40
N ALA A 60 -58.79 3.46 -19.93
CA ALA A 60 -58.77 3.68 -21.37
C ALA A 60 -57.83 4.81 -21.80
N ASP A 61 -56.71 4.48 -22.43
CA ASP A 61 -55.76 5.48 -22.94
C ASP A 61 -55.99 5.77 -24.44
N SER A 62 -56.13 7.07 -24.80
CA SER A 62 -56.32 7.54 -26.18
C SER A 62 -55.08 8.28 -26.73
N GLY A 63 -54.82 8.17 -28.04
CA GLY A 63 -53.91 9.09 -28.73
C GLY A 63 -52.44 8.94 -28.32
N ILE A 64 -51.95 7.72 -28.09
CA ILE A 64 -50.54 7.53 -27.69
C ILE A 64 -49.72 6.94 -28.84
N SER A 65 -49.17 7.82 -29.69
CA SER A 65 -48.06 7.46 -30.60
C SER A 65 -46.73 7.44 -29.82
N GLY A 66 -45.91 6.41 -30.00
CA GLY A 66 -44.46 6.46 -29.75
C GLY A 66 -43.89 6.60 -28.32
N GLY A 67 -44.55 7.21 -27.33
CA GLY A 67 -43.96 7.44 -25.98
C GLY A 67 -44.32 6.41 -24.88
N GLY A 68 -43.34 5.94 -24.08
CA GLY A 68 -43.46 4.89 -23.04
C GLY A 68 -44.48 5.12 -21.91
N ILE A 69 -44.44 4.28 -20.85
CA ILE A 69 -45.40 4.23 -19.71
C ILE A 69 -45.76 5.62 -19.14
N ARG A 70 -44.87 6.61 -19.23
CA ARG A 70 -45.11 7.99 -18.77
C ARG A 70 -46.33 8.69 -19.41
N ARG A 71 -46.77 8.30 -20.60
CA ARG A 71 -47.97 8.87 -21.26
C ARG A 71 -49.26 8.05 -21.07
N ARG A 72 -49.22 6.96 -20.30
CA ARG A 72 -50.36 6.03 -20.07
C ARG A 72 -50.94 6.24 -18.68
N ALA A 73 -51.62 7.36 -18.48
CA ALA A 73 -52.14 7.74 -17.17
C ALA A 73 -53.17 6.71 -16.66
N GLU A 74 -54.04 6.20 -17.54
CA GLU A 74 -55.07 5.25 -17.16
C GLU A 74 -54.50 3.86 -16.88
N PHE A 75 -53.48 3.44 -17.63
CA PHE A 75 -52.74 2.20 -17.31
C PHE A 75 -52.08 2.26 -15.94
N LYS A 76 -51.45 3.39 -15.59
CA LYS A 76 -50.84 3.56 -14.25
C LYS A 76 -51.90 3.54 -13.15
N ARG A 77 -53.00 4.26 -13.33
CA ARG A 77 -54.12 4.26 -12.38
C ARG A 77 -54.67 2.85 -12.18
N MET A 78 -54.77 2.06 -13.25
CA MET A 78 -55.16 0.65 -13.16
C MET A 78 -54.19 -0.16 -12.30
N VAL A 79 -52.89 -0.02 -12.52
CA VAL A 79 -51.86 -0.71 -11.72
C VAL A 79 -51.91 -0.27 -10.25
N GLU A 80 -52.11 1.02 -9.96
CA GLU A 80 -52.28 1.52 -8.58
C GLU A 80 -53.55 0.97 -7.91
N ASP A 81 -54.65 0.82 -8.67
CA ASP A 81 -55.88 0.20 -8.17
C ASP A 81 -55.72 -1.31 -7.96
N CYS A 82 -54.88 -1.97 -8.75
CA CYS A 82 -54.44 -3.34 -8.52
C CYS A 82 -53.63 -3.44 -7.20
N ASP A 83 -52.66 -2.55 -6.99
CA ASP A 83 -51.85 -2.48 -5.77
C ASP A 83 -52.70 -2.26 -4.51
N ALA A 84 -53.78 -1.49 -4.64
CA ALA A 84 -54.74 -1.26 -3.57
C ALA A 84 -55.75 -2.41 -3.35
N GLY A 85 -55.63 -3.53 -4.07
CA GLY A 85 -56.51 -4.70 -3.94
C GLY A 85 -57.95 -4.46 -4.44
N LYS A 86 -58.14 -3.47 -5.33
CA LYS A 86 -59.45 -3.14 -5.91
C LYS A 86 -59.79 -4.01 -7.13
N ILE A 87 -58.81 -4.70 -7.69
CA ILE A 87 -58.94 -5.49 -8.93
C ILE A 87 -58.33 -6.87 -8.68
N ASP A 88 -59.06 -7.93 -9.04
CA ASP A 88 -58.60 -9.32 -9.01
C ASP A 88 -58.25 -9.84 -10.42
N ILE A 89 -58.90 -9.30 -11.47
CA ILE A 89 -58.68 -9.68 -12.87
C ILE A 89 -58.63 -8.44 -13.76
N VAL A 90 -57.63 -8.36 -14.64
CA VAL A 90 -57.49 -7.35 -15.68
C VAL A 90 -57.70 -7.99 -17.05
N LEU A 91 -58.76 -7.58 -17.76
CA LEU A 91 -59.01 -7.98 -19.14
C LEU A 91 -58.29 -7.05 -20.12
N CYS A 92 -57.62 -7.60 -21.12
CA CYS A 92 -57.03 -6.82 -22.19
C CYS A 92 -57.16 -7.55 -23.54
N LYS A 93 -57.36 -6.77 -24.61
CA LYS A 93 -57.55 -7.33 -25.95
C LYS A 93 -56.36 -8.16 -26.42
N SER A 94 -55.13 -7.69 -26.19
CA SER A 94 -53.92 -8.40 -26.58
C SER A 94 -52.69 -7.93 -25.80
N ILE A 95 -51.64 -8.74 -25.81
CA ILE A 95 -50.34 -8.42 -25.20
C ILE A 95 -49.80 -7.06 -25.69
N SER A 96 -49.87 -6.81 -27.00
CA SER A 96 -49.41 -5.56 -27.63
C SER A 96 -50.24 -4.32 -27.26
N ARG A 97 -51.47 -4.50 -26.76
CA ARG A 97 -52.27 -3.40 -26.21
C ARG A 97 -51.86 -3.10 -24.78
N PHE A 98 -51.49 -4.12 -24.02
CA PHE A 98 -51.09 -4.04 -22.63
C PHE A 98 -49.68 -3.48 -22.42
N ALA A 99 -48.70 -3.85 -23.25
CA ALA A 99 -47.33 -3.38 -23.14
C ALA A 99 -46.71 -3.07 -24.52
N ARG A 100 -45.63 -2.28 -24.52
CA ARG A 100 -44.96 -1.81 -25.75
C ARG A 100 -43.69 -2.56 -26.08
N ASN A 101 -42.95 -2.94 -25.05
CA ASN A 101 -41.79 -3.80 -25.15
C ASN A 101 -42.00 -5.00 -24.21
N THR A 102 -41.23 -6.04 -24.43
CA THR A 102 -41.34 -7.30 -23.71
C THR A 102 -40.95 -7.16 -22.23
N VAL A 103 -40.02 -6.25 -21.91
CA VAL A 103 -39.58 -5.99 -20.53
C VAL A 103 -40.72 -5.38 -19.69
N ASP A 104 -41.34 -4.30 -20.16
CA ASP A 104 -42.48 -3.62 -19.54
C ASP A 104 -43.64 -4.60 -19.28
N LEU A 105 -43.90 -5.50 -20.25
CA LEU A 105 -44.91 -6.55 -20.10
C LEU A 105 -44.56 -7.50 -18.96
N LEU A 106 -43.35 -8.06 -18.98
CA LEU A 106 -42.89 -9.04 -18.01
C LEU A 106 -42.87 -8.44 -16.60
N GLU A 107 -42.36 -7.23 -16.44
CA GLU A 107 -42.33 -6.52 -15.16
C GLU A 107 -43.76 -6.31 -14.62
N THR A 108 -44.66 -5.77 -15.44
CA THR A 108 -46.02 -5.47 -14.99
C THR A 108 -46.82 -6.73 -14.71
N VAL A 109 -46.75 -7.76 -15.56
CA VAL A 109 -47.49 -9.01 -15.36
C VAL A 109 -46.94 -9.79 -14.16
N ARG A 110 -45.61 -9.86 -13.96
CA ARG A 110 -45.03 -10.50 -12.77
C ARG A 110 -45.40 -9.76 -11.49
N HIS A 111 -45.42 -8.43 -11.52
CA HIS A 111 -45.86 -7.60 -10.41
C HIS A 111 -47.32 -7.91 -10.03
N LEU A 112 -48.26 -7.80 -10.97
CA LEU A 112 -49.68 -8.10 -10.75
C LEU A 112 -49.89 -9.55 -10.28
N LYS A 113 -49.16 -10.50 -10.88
CA LYS A 113 -49.19 -11.90 -10.47
C LYS A 113 -48.73 -12.12 -9.04
N SER A 114 -47.70 -11.38 -8.59
CA SER A 114 -47.24 -11.45 -7.19
C SER A 114 -48.29 -10.99 -6.17
N LEU A 115 -49.25 -10.18 -6.62
CA LEU A 115 -50.42 -9.74 -5.85
C LEU A 115 -51.62 -10.71 -5.98
N GLY A 116 -51.48 -11.79 -6.75
CA GLY A 116 -52.55 -12.74 -7.05
C GLY A 116 -53.55 -12.24 -8.09
N ILE A 117 -53.21 -11.21 -8.86
CA ILE A 117 -54.07 -10.59 -9.88
C ILE A 117 -53.80 -11.25 -11.22
N ASP A 118 -54.87 -11.67 -11.90
CA ASP A 118 -54.77 -12.31 -13.21
C ASP A 118 -54.94 -11.31 -14.35
N VAL A 119 -54.08 -11.39 -15.36
CA VAL A 119 -54.17 -10.62 -16.60
C VAL A 119 -54.58 -11.54 -17.73
N TRP A 120 -55.71 -11.24 -18.36
CA TRP A 120 -56.29 -12.04 -19.42
C TRP A 120 -56.10 -11.35 -20.76
N PHE A 121 -55.43 -12.02 -21.69
CA PHE A 121 -55.22 -11.57 -23.06
C PHE A 121 -56.19 -12.29 -23.99
N GLU A 122 -57.23 -11.60 -24.45
CA GLU A 122 -58.31 -12.21 -25.24
C GLU A 122 -57.82 -12.78 -26.58
N LYS A 123 -57.02 -12.01 -27.33
CA LYS A 123 -56.55 -12.43 -28.67
C LYS A 123 -55.62 -13.64 -28.60
N GLU A 124 -54.72 -13.65 -27.62
CA GLU A 124 -53.77 -14.74 -27.42
C GLU A 124 -54.42 -15.93 -26.67
N ASN A 125 -55.61 -15.73 -26.09
CA ASN A 125 -56.32 -16.68 -25.24
C ASN A 125 -55.47 -17.19 -24.07
N ILE A 126 -54.78 -16.26 -23.39
CA ILE A 126 -53.83 -16.57 -22.30
C ILE A 126 -54.25 -15.84 -21.02
N GLN A 127 -54.14 -16.56 -19.91
CA GLN A 127 -54.30 -16.02 -18.55
C GLN A 127 -52.95 -16.09 -17.84
N SER A 128 -52.51 -15.00 -17.23
CA SER A 128 -51.18 -14.90 -16.59
C SER A 128 -50.95 -15.88 -15.43
N LEU A 129 -52.01 -16.31 -14.75
CA LEU A 129 -51.95 -17.30 -13.67
C LEU A 129 -52.03 -18.75 -14.16
N SER A 130 -52.31 -18.99 -15.45
CA SER A 130 -52.37 -20.35 -16.02
C SER A 130 -50.98 -20.90 -16.38
N ALA A 131 -50.91 -22.21 -16.64
CA ALA A 131 -49.68 -22.87 -17.12
C ALA A 131 -49.23 -22.30 -18.49
N ASP A 132 -50.17 -22.02 -19.39
CA ASP A 132 -49.87 -21.39 -20.69
C ASP A 132 -49.37 -19.95 -20.51
N GLY A 133 -49.85 -19.24 -19.49
CA GLY A 133 -49.34 -17.94 -19.07
C GLY A 133 -47.88 -17.98 -18.63
N GLU A 134 -47.51 -18.96 -17.81
CA GLU A 134 -46.11 -19.15 -17.40
C GLU A 134 -45.19 -19.46 -18.57
N LEU A 135 -45.63 -20.34 -19.49
CA LEU A 135 -44.86 -20.66 -20.69
C LEU A 135 -44.63 -19.41 -21.55
N MET A 136 -45.68 -18.62 -21.76
CA MET A 136 -45.60 -17.36 -22.50
C MET A 136 -44.64 -16.36 -21.83
N LEU A 137 -44.73 -16.18 -20.51
CA LEU A 137 -43.80 -15.33 -19.75
C LEU A 137 -42.34 -15.83 -19.84
N GLY A 138 -42.13 -17.15 -19.85
CA GLY A 138 -40.81 -17.75 -20.04
C GLY A 138 -40.22 -17.45 -21.42
N ILE A 139 -41.01 -17.64 -22.49
CA ILE A 139 -40.59 -17.35 -23.88
C ILE A 139 -40.26 -15.87 -24.03
N LEU A 140 -41.14 -14.99 -23.54
CA LEU A 140 -40.93 -13.54 -23.59
C LEU A 140 -39.72 -13.10 -22.78
N ALA A 141 -39.46 -13.72 -21.63
CA ALA A 141 -38.23 -13.48 -20.87
C ALA A 141 -36.97 -13.87 -21.65
N GLY A 142 -37.00 -15.00 -22.36
CA GLY A 142 -35.92 -15.41 -23.25
C GLY A 142 -35.66 -14.41 -24.39
N PHE A 143 -36.72 -13.91 -25.04
CA PHE A 143 -36.58 -12.86 -26.06
C PHE A 143 -36.02 -11.56 -25.49
N ALA A 144 -36.48 -11.12 -24.33
CA ALA A 144 -35.97 -9.92 -23.67
C ALA A 144 -34.49 -10.04 -23.30
N GLU A 145 -34.06 -11.23 -22.83
CA GLU A 145 -32.66 -11.51 -22.52
C GLU A 145 -31.78 -11.49 -23.78
N GLU A 146 -32.24 -12.10 -24.89
CA GLU A 146 -31.51 -12.10 -26.16
C GLU A 146 -31.44 -10.70 -26.79
N GLU A 147 -32.52 -9.90 -26.71
CA GLU A 147 -32.51 -8.51 -27.16
C GLU A 147 -31.50 -7.67 -26.37
N SER A 148 -31.51 -7.80 -25.03
CA SER A 148 -30.53 -7.11 -24.17
C SER A 148 -29.10 -7.53 -24.50
N ARG A 149 -28.86 -8.81 -24.77
CA ARG A 149 -27.55 -9.33 -25.18
C ARG A 149 -27.14 -8.76 -26.53
N SER A 150 -28.02 -8.79 -27.53
CA SER A 150 -27.81 -8.26 -28.86
C SER A 150 -27.47 -6.76 -28.83
N GLN A 151 -28.19 -5.96 -28.03
CA GLN A 151 -27.88 -4.54 -27.84
C GLN A 151 -26.49 -4.33 -27.23
N SER A 152 -26.11 -5.15 -26.24
CA SER A 152 -24.77 -5.10 -25.66
C SER A 152 -23.69 -5.45 -26.68
N ASP A 153 -23.89 -6.49 -27.47
CA ASP A 153 -22.94 -6.92 -28.49
C ASP A 153 -22.82 -5.89 -29.62
N ASN A 154 -23.92 -5.26 -30.05
CA ASN A 154 -23.91 -4.16 -31.01
C ASN A 154 -23.17 -2.94 -30.47
N ALA A 155 -23.34 -2.58 -29.20
CA ALA A 155 -22.60 -1.49 -28.57
C ALA A 155 -21.09 -1.79 -28.54
N LYS A 156 -20.70 -3.02 -28.13
CA LYS A 156 -19.30 -3.46 -28.15
C LYS A 156 -18.72 -3.43 -29.56
N TRP A 157 -19.46 -3.93 -30.55
CA TRP A 157 -19.04 -3.95 -31.94
C TRP A 157 -18.84 -2.52 -32.48
N SER A 158 -19.76 -1.60 -32.17
CA SER A 158 -19.63 -0.18 -32.54
C SER A 158 -18.35 0.43 -31.96
N ILE A 159 -18.07 0.17 -30.68
CA ILE A 159 -16.84 0.64 -30.01
C ILE A 159 -15.59 0.03 -30.66
N GLN A 160 -15.61 -1.27 -30.95
CA GLN A 160 -14.49 -1.94 -31.61
C GLN A 160 -14.24 -1.34 -33.01
N LYS A 161 -15.29 -1.06 -33.79
CA LYS A 161 -15.17 -0.41 -35.10
C LYS A 161 -14.62 1.01 -35.00
N LYS A 162 -14.95 1.77 -33.94
CA LYS A 162 -14.32 3.07 -33.68
C LYS A 162 -12.82 2.92 -33.42
N PHE A 163 -12.44 1.95 -32.60
CA PHE A 163 -11.02 1.71 -32.29
C PHE A 163 -10.23 1.22 -33.50
N GLU A 164 -10.82 0.39 -34.36
CA GLU A 164 -10.24 -0.01 -35.66
C GLU A 164 -9.95 1.21 -36.55
N ARG A 165 -10.80 2.24 -36.51
CA ARG A 165 -10.62 3.50 -37.24
C ARG A 165 -9.71 4.51 -36.52
N GLY A 166 -9.18 4.16 -35.35
CA GLY A 166 -8.35 5.04 -34.54
C GLY A 166 -9.11 6.16 -33.82
N GLU A 167 -10.44 6.08 -33.74
CA GLU A 167 -11.25 7.05 -33.00
C GLU A 167 -11.14 6.75 -31.51
N GLN A 168 -10.62 7.72 -30.75
CA GLN A 168 -10.37 7.55 -29.32
C GLN A 168 -11.62 7.71 -28.45
N TRP A 169 -11.48 7.28 -27.19
CA TRP A 169 -12.52 7.43 -26.17
C TRP A 169 -12.52 8.84 -25.56
N HIS A 170 -13.70 9.34 -25.17
CA HIS A 170 -13.89 10.72 -24.71
C HIS A 170 -13.36 11.02 -23.28
N ALA A 171 -12.76 10.05 -22.59
CA ALA A 171 -12.30 10.21 -21.20
C ALA A 171 -10.86 10.77 -21.17
N ALA A 172 -10.75 12.06 -20.89
CA ALA A 172 -9.46 12.76 -20.82
C ALA A 172 -8.68 12.44 -19.53
N ALA A 173 -7.36 12.29 -19.65
CA ALA A 173 -6.47 12.23 -18.49
C ALA A 173 -6.29 13.62 -17.86
N TYR A 174 -5.84 13.67 -16.60
CA TYR A 174 -5.45 14.93 -15.94
C TYR A 174 -4.39 15.67 -16.78
N GLY A 175 -4.53 16.98 -17.00
CA GLY A 175 -3.74 17.72 -17.98
C GLY A 175 -4.47 17.97 -19.30
N TYR A 176 -5.58 17.27 -19.56
CA TYR A 176 -6.34 17.35 -20.79
C TYR A 176 -7.84 17.59 -20.56
N ARG A 177 -8.52 18.09 -21.60
CA ARG A 177 -9.98 18.20 -21.71
C ARG A 177 -10.43 17.62 -23.05
N TRP A 178 -11.65 17.09 -23.08
CA TRP A 178 -12.27 16.63 -24.32
C TRP A 178 -13.07 17.77 -24.95
N ASP A 179 -12.75 18.13 -26.20
CA ASP A 179 -13.45 19.20 -26.94
C ASP A 179 -14.60 18.67 -27.83
N GLY A 180 -14.87 17.37 -27.79
CA GLY A 180 -15.80 16.69 -28.69
C GLY A 180 -15.11 15.83 -29.75
N LYS A 181 -13.86 16.13 -30.09
CA LYS A 181 -13.09 15.47 -31.16
C LYS A 181 -11.73 14.96 -30.70
N SER A 182 -10.99 15.73 -29.91
CA SER A 182 -9.65 15.39 -29.44
C SER A 182 -9.38 15.90 -28.02
N PHE A 183 -8.21 15.55 -27.50
CA PHE A 183 -7.71 16.09 -26.24
C PHE A 183 -7.07 17.45 -26.47
N VAL A 184 -7.54 18.44 -25.72
CA VAL A 184 -6.98 19.79 -25.65
C VAL A 184 -6.24 19.94 -24.34
N ILE A 185 -5.04 20.52 -24.38
CA ILE A 185 -4.19 20.72 -23.22
C ILE A 185 -4.84 21.75 -22.28
N CYS A 186 -4.93 21.41 -21.00
CA CYS A 186 -5.23 22.35 -19.93
C CYS A 186 -3.90 22.82 -19.33
N GLU A 187 -3.43 24.02 -19.70
CA GLU A 187 -2.06 24.45 -19.38
C GLU A 187 -1.73 24.48 -17.88
N GLU A 188 -2.69 24.86 -17.04
CA GLU A 188 -2.54 24.86 -15.58
C GLU A 188 -2.25 23.43 -15.04
N GLU A 189 -2.97 22.42 -15.53
CA GLU A 189 -2.73 21.03 -15.14
C GLU A 189 -1.52 20.42 -15.86
N ALA A 190 -1.20 20.90 -17.07
CA ALA A 190 -0.05 20.45 -17.84
C ALA A 190 1.27 20.87 -17.19
N GLU A 191 1.32 22.03 -16.53
CA GLU A 191 2.47 22.45 -15.71
C GLU A 191 2.82 21.41 -14.66
N ALA A 192 1.82 20.88 -13.94
CA ALA A 192 2.02 19.82 -12.95
C ALA A 192 2.67 18.56 -13.56
N ILE A 193 2.24 18.16 -14.76
CA ILE A 193 2.82 17.01 -15.48
C ILE A 193 4.28 17.29 -15.87
N ARG A 194 4.57 18.46 -16.43
CA ARG A 194 5.94 18.86 -16.79
C ARG A 194 6.87 18.84 -15.58
N VAL A 195 6.42 19.36 -14.44
CA VAL A 195 7.17 19.36 -13.18
C VAL A 195 7.37 17.94 -12.63
N ILE A 196 6.39 17.04 -12.80
CA ILE A 196 6.56 15.62 -12.41
C ILE A 196 7.69 14.97 -13.21
N TYR A 197 7.71 15.15 -14.53
CA TYR A 197 8.73 14.56 -15.40
C TYR A 197 10.12 15.15 -15.12
N ASP A 198 10.22 16.48 -15.04
CA ASP A 198 11.48 17.18 -14.75
C ASP A 198 12.07 16.78 -13.38
N ASN A 199 11.25 16.78 -12.33
CA ASN A 199 11.68 16.37 -11.00
C ASN A 199 12.16 14.91 -10.98
N PHE A 200 11.47 14.01 -11.69
CA PHE A 200 11.86 12.61 -11.76
C PHE A 200 13.20 12.44 -12.46
N LEU A 201 13.45 13.16 -13.56
CA LEU A 201 14.75 13.14 -14.25
C LEU A 201 15.88 13.70 -13.36
N LYS A 202 15.59 14.71 -12.54
CA LYS A 202 16.52 15.33 -11.56
C LYS A 202 16.69 14.55 -10.25
N ASP A 203 16.11 13.35 -10.12
CA ASP A 203 16.15 12.52 -8.91
C ASP A 203 15.57 13.20 -7.65
N ILE A 204 14.66 14.16 -7.85
CA ILE A 204 13.94 14.80 -6.75
C ILE A 204 12.96 13.78 -6.15
N PRO A 205 12.97 13.54 -4.83
CA PRO A 205 12.09 12.55 -4.21
C PRO A 205 10.61 12.85 -4.44
N PHE A 206 9.79 11.83 -4.67
CA PHE A 206 8.34 12.01 -4.84
C PHE A 206 7.65 12.71 -3.68
N SER A 207 8.19 12.63 -2.46
CA SER A 207 7.65 13.39 -1.32
C SER A 207 7.89 14.89 -1.44
N GLN A 208 8.94 15.34 -2.13
CA GLN A 208 9.19 16.74 -2.45
C GLN A 208 8.29 17.18 -3.60
N THR A 209 8.23 16.40 -4.69
CA THR A 209 7.33 16.67 -5.83
C THR A 209 5.87 16.74 -5.39
N SER A 210 5.41 15.81 -4.56
CA SER A 210 4.06 15.78 -3.98
C SER A 210 3.76 17.06 -3.18
N ARG A 211 4.69 17.52 -2.34
CA ARG A 211 4.55 18.77 -1.58
C ARG A 211 4.47 19.99 -2.50
N TRP A 212 5.28 20.03 -3.55
CA TRP A 212 5.23 21.09 -4.55
C TRP A 212 3.86 21.13 -5.23
N LEU A 213 3.37 19.97 -5.72
CA LEU A 213 2.05 19.86 -6.37
C LEU A 213 0.91 20.30 -5.44
N GLN A 214 0.96 19.86 -4.18
CA GLN A 214 -0.06 20.24 -3.19
C GLN A 214 -0.07 21.74 -2.92
N LYS A 215 1.11 22.38 -2.85
CA LYS A 215 1.24 23.83 -2.63
C LYS A 215 0.65 24.64 -3.79
N HIS A 216 0.70 24.10 -5.02
CA HIS A 216 0.17 24.76 -6.22
C HIS A 216 -1.25 24.29 -6.59
N GLY A 217 -1.94 23.57 -5.69
CA GLY A 217 -3.35 23.20 -5.88
C GLY A 217 -3.60 22.02 -6.83
N HIS A 218 -2.56 21.28 -7.22
CA HIS A 218 -2.68 20.14 -8.13
C HIS A 218 -2.89 18.80 -7.41
N ALA A 219 -3.30 17.79 -8.17
CA ALA A 219 -3.28 16.41 -7.72
C ALA A 219 -1.86 16.03 -7.27
N SER A 220 -1.71 15.62 -6.01
CA SER A 220 -0.39 15.55 -5.35
C SER A 220 -0.07 14.16 -4.79
N SER A 221 -0.94 13.17 -4.98
CA SER A 221 -0.71 11.84 -4.43
C SER A 221 0.46 11.12 -5.12
N VAL A 222 1.27 10.37 -4.35
CA VAL A 222 2.35 9.57 -4.94
C VAL A 222 1.83 8.56 -5.98
N PRO A 223 0.69 7.87 -5.79
CA PRO A 223 0.09 7.05 -6.85
C PRO A 223 -0.18 7.81 -8.15
N PHE A 224 -0.67 9.05 -8.07
CA PHE A 224 -0.87 9.91 -9.24
C PHE A 224 0.44 10.23 -9.96
N ILE A 225 1.50 10.61 -9.23
CA ILE A 225 2.84 10.85 -9.81
C ILE A 225 3.32 9.60 -10.57
N ARG A 226 3.18 8.40 -9.98
CA ARG A 226 3.57 7.14 -10.63
C ARG A 226 2.73 6.84 -11.88
N TYR A 227 1.44 7.15 -11.83
CA TYR A 227 0.55 7.01 -12.97
C TYR A 227 0.97 7.95 -14.12
N ALA A 228 1.23 9.22 -13.80
CA ALA A 228 1.62 10.24 -14.78
C ALA A 228 2.91 9.86 -15.52
N LEU A 229 3.92 9.39 -14.80
CA LEU A 229 5.21 8.97 -15.36
C LEU A 229 5.14 7.77 -16.30
N ARG A 230 4.06 6.96 -16.27
CA ARG A 230 3.92 5.76 -17.11
C ARG A 230 2.90 5.93 -18.23
N ASN A 231 2.10 6.98 -18.17
CA ASN A 231 0.97 7.11 -19.08
C ASN A 231 1.42 7.76 -20.40
N MET A 232 1.40 6.97 -21.47
CA MET A 232 1.76 7.38 -22.84
C MET A 232 0.91 8.53 -23.39
N VAL A 233 -0.26 8.79 -22.82
CA VAL A 233 -1.13 9.94 -23.19
C VAL A 233 -0.36 11.25 -23.11
N TYR A 234 0.55 11.42 -22.14
CA TYR A 234 1.32 12.65 -22.02
C TYR A 234 2.33 12.88 -23.15
N ALA A 235 2.68 11.83 -23.90
CA ALA A 235 3.51 11.88 -25.10
C ALA A 235 2.67 11.95 -26.39
N GLY A 236 1.34 12.14 -26.29
CA GLY A 236 0.44 12.22 -27.44
C GLY A 236 -0.10 10.86 -27.93
N ASP A 237 0.16 9.76 -27.20
CA ASP A 237 -0.17 8.41 -27.64
C ASP A 237 -1.37 7.81 -26.91
N VAL A 238 -2.09 6.93 -27.57
CA VAL A 238 -3.24 6.24 -26.99
C VAL A 238 -3.22 4.76 -27.32
N LEU A 239 -3.45 3.92 -26.30
CA LEU A 239 -3.70 2.49 -26.45
C LEU A 239 -5.18 2.19 -26.26
N LEU A 240 -5.88 1.92 -27.37
CA LEU A 240 -7.29 1.55 -27.39
C LEU A 240 -7.50 0.05 -27.13
N GLN A 241 -8.71 -0.30 -26.70
CA GLN A 241 -9.11 -1.66 -26.30
C GLN A 241 -8.22 -2.26 -25.18
N ARG A 242 -7.70 -1.42 -24.28
CA ARG A 242 -6.90 -1.88 -23.12
C ARG A 242 -7.72 -2.74 -22.14
N TYR A 243 -9.02 -2.48 -22.04
CA TYR A 243 -9.94 -3.21 -21.17
C TYR A 243 -11.11 -3.73 -21.99
N ILE A 244 -11.68 -4.85 -21.54
CA ILE A 244 -12.85 -5.49 -22.15
C ILE A 244 -13.86 -5.84 -21.07
N THR A 245 -15.14 -5.86 -21.45
CA THR A 245 -16.21 -6.36 -20.57
C THR A 245 -16.31 -7.88 -20.76
N GLU A 246 -15.88 -8.64 -19.75
CA GLU A 246 -15.90 -10.11 -19.76
C GLU A 246 -17.35 -10.64 -19.72
N ASN A 247 -18.14 -10.12 -18.78
CA ASN A 247 -19.53 -10.52 -18.59
C ASN A 247 -20.44 -9.30 -18.77
N PRO A 248 -21.29 -9.28 -19.82
CA PRO A 248 -22.23 -8.18 -20.08
C PRO A 248 -23.20 -7.92 -18.92
N ARG A 249 -23.62 -8.98 -18.21
CA ARG A 249 -24.64 -8.92 -17.16
C ARG A 249 -24.09 -8.39 -15.84
N THR A 250 -22.84 -8.72 -15.51
CA THR A 250 -22.19 -8.23 -14.28
C THR A 250 -21.36 -6.97 -14.51
N HIS A 251 -21.28 -6.48 -15.75
CA HIS A 251 -20.43 -5.37 -16.18
C HIS A 251 -18.97 -5.50 -15.71
N ARG A 252 -18.48 -6.74 -15.59
CA ARG A 252 -17.12 -6.98 -15.10
C ARG A 252 -16.11 -6.60 -16.17
N ILE A 253 -15.31 -5.58 -15.88
CA ILE A 253 -14.25 -5.08 -16.75
C ILE A 253 -12.93 -5.75 -16.35
N ILE A 254 -12.25 -6.33 -17.34
CA ILE A 254 -10.93 -6.96 -17.18
C ILE A 254 -9.93 -6.34 -18.16
N GLU A 255 -8.65 -6.49 -17.86
CA GLU A 255 -7.58 -6.09 -18.80
C GLU A 255 -7.53 -7.02 -20.01
N ASN A 256 -7.35 -6.44 -21.18
CA ASN A 256 -7.15 -7.16 -22.43
C ASN A 256 -5.69 -7.63 -22.55
N LYS A 257 -5.50 -8.93 -22.34
CA LYS A 257 -4.22 -9.63 -22.43
C LYS A 257 -4.04 -10.39 -23.76
N GLY A 258 -4.90 -10.11 -24.76
CA GLY A 258 -4.87 -10.75 -26.08
C GLY A 258 -6.19 -11.38 -26.49
N GLN A 259 -7.27 -11.23 -25.71
CA GLN A 259 -8.59 -11.73 -26.07
C GLN A 259 -9.19 -10.96 -27.27
N LEU A 260 -8.84 -9.68 -27.43
CA LEU A 260 -9.23 -8.85 -28.58
C LEU A 260 -8.03 -8.04 -29.09
N PRO A 261 -8.03 -7.60 -30.36
CA PRO A 261 -7.01 -6.70 -30.88
C PRO A 261 -6.91 -5.41 -30.04
N ARG A 262 -5.69 -4.91 -29.86
CA ARG A 262 -5.41 -3.61 -29.26
C ARG A 262 -4.83 -2.70 -30.33
N TYR A 263 -5.19 -1.42 -30.28
CA TYR A 263 -4.79 -0.44 -31.29
C TYR A 263 -3.95 0.62 -30.61
N TYR A 264 -2.68 0.72 -31.00
CA TYR A 264 -1.75 1.72 -30.52
C TYR A 264 -1.66 2.83 -31.56
N ILE A 265 -1.93 4.07 -31.14
CA ILE A 265 -1.96 5.23 -32.02
C ILE A 265 -0.94 6.24 -31.50
N THR A 266 -0.01 6.60 -32.37
CA THR A 266 1.00 7.63 -32.10
C THR A 266 0.50 9.01 -32.52
N ASP A 267 0.94 10.04 -31.81
CA ASP A 267 0.73 11.46 -32.17
C ASP A 267 -0.77 11.79 -32.41
N ASN A 268 -1.62 11.19 -31.58
CA ASN A 268 -3.07 11.30 -31.69
C ASN A 268 -3.60 12.68 -31.29
N HIS A 269 -2.93 13.34 -30.34
CA HIS A 269 -3.29 14.66 -29.81
C HIS A 269 -2.02 15.41 -29.36
N PRO A 270 -2.10 16.74 -29.12
CA PRO A 270 -0.96 17.52 -28.67
C PRO A 270 -0.33 16.95 -27.39
N ALA A 271 0.97 16.66 -27.44
CA ALA A 271 1.71 16.12 -26.32
C ALA A 271 2.02 17.20 -25.27
N ILE A 272 1.91 16.88 -23.97
CA ILE A 272 2.37 17.75 -22.88
C ILE A 272 3.89 17.60 -22.68
N ILE A 273 4.40 16.39 -22.91
CA ILE A 273 5.81 16.02 -22.81
C ILE A 273 6.26 15.54 -24.18
N ASP A 274 7.42 16.01 -24.64
CA ASP A 274 8.00 15.53 -25.90
C ASP A 274 8.40 14.04 -25.81
N ARG A 275 8.45 13.40 -26.98
CA ARG A 275 8.77 11.97 -27.11
C ARG A 275 10.09 11.60 -26.43
N GLU A 276 11.12 12.41 -26.64
CA GLU A 276 12.47 12.15 -26.14
C GLU A 276 12.50 12.15 -24.60
N THR A 277 11.85 13.14 -23.97
CA THR A 277 11.70 13.22 -22.52
C THR A 277 10.90 12.02 -21.98
N PHE A 278 9.82 11.62 -22.64
CA PHE A 278 9.02 10.46 -22.24
C PHE A 278 9.84 9.17 -22.28
N GLU A 279 10.59 8.94 -23.36
CA GLU A 279 11.45 7.77 -23.53
C GLU A 279 12.59 7.73 -22.52
N LYS A 280 13.23 8.87 -22.23
CA LYS A 280 14.24 9.00 -21.15
C LYS A 280 13.66 8.58 -19.81
N VAL A 281 12.43 9.00 -19.49
CA VAL A 281 11.73 8.59 -18.26
C VAL A 281 11.43 7.09 -18.26
N GLN A 282 10.89 6.52 -19.35
CA GLN A 282 10.64 5.08 -19.41
C GLN A 282 11.92 4.26 -19.26
N LYS A 283 13.02 4.68 -19.90
CA LYS A 283 14.32 4.05 -19.76
C LYS A 283 14.83 4.11 -18.32
N LYS A 284 14.77 5.27 -17.67
CA LYS A 284 15.15 5.42 -16.25
C LYS A 284 14.32 4.52 -15.32
N ILE A 285 13.03 4.35 -15.62
CA ILE A 285 12.14 3.42 -14.91
C ILE A 285 12.58 1.97 -15.14
N GLN A 286 12.88 1.59 -16.37
CA GLN A 286 13.35 0.24 -16.72
C GLN A 286 14.68 -0.08 -16.03
N ASP A 287 15.66 0.83 -16.11
CA ASP A 287 16.96 0.72 -15.45
C ASP A 287 16.80 0.54 -13.92
N SER A 288 15.80 1.19 -13.32
CA SER A 288 15.48 1.03 -11.90
C SER A 288 14.95 -0.37 -11.56
N TYR A 289 14.14 -0.97 -12.42
CA TYR A 289 13.66 -2.34 -12.25
C TYR A 289 14.80 -3.35 -12.46
N ASP A 290 15.62 -3.14 -13.48
CA ASP A 290 16.74 -4.03 -13.80
C ASP A 290 17.84 -3.98 -12.74
N PHE A 291 18.04 -2.81 -12.11
CA PHE A 291 19.03 -2.64 -11.02
C PHE A 291 18.69 -3.47 -9.78
N ASN A 292 17.43 -3.53 -9.36
CA ASN A 292 17.00 -4.37 -8.23
C ASN A 292 15.58 -4.92 -8.46
N PRO A 293 15.48 -6.09 -9.12
CA PRO A 293 14.19 -6.72 -9.44
C PRO A 293 13.34 -7.00 -8.20
N ALA A 294 13.95 -7.32 -7.06
CA ALA A 294 13.26 -7.63 -5.81
C ALA A 294 12.49 -6.43 -5.24
N ALA A 295 12.98 -5.20 -5.45
CA ALA A 295 12.31 -4.01 -4.96
C ALA A 295 11.11 -3.61 -5.83
N HIS A 296 11.19 -3.86 -7.14
CA HIS A 296 10.16 -3.54 -8.14
C HIS A 296 9.63 -2.09 -7.99
N ARG A 297 10.53 -1.09 -8.09
CA ARG A 297 10.22 0.34 -7.93
C ARG A 297 10.64 1.15 -9.13
N ILE A 298 9.89 2.22 -9.42
CA ILE A 298 10.20 3.16 -10.50
C ILE A 298 11.34 4.14 -10.16
N VAL A 299 11.61 4.36 -8.88
CA VAL A 299 12.77 5.16 -8.41
C VAL A 299 13.85 4.16 -8.02
N LYS A 300 15.09 4.41 -8.48
CA LYS A 300 16.24 3.55 -8.21
C LYS A 300 16.33 3.25 -6.70
N PRO A 301 16.03 2.01 -6.28
CA PRO A 301 16.12 1.63 -4.88
C PRO A 301 17.59 1.42 -4.51
N SER A 302 17.90 1.33 -3.22
CA SER A 302 19.20 0.75 -2.80
C SER A 302 19.24 -0.73 -3.17
N CYS A 303 20.42 -1.26 -3.50
CA CYS A 303 20.66 -2.67 -3.82
C CYS A 303 20.14 -3.63 -2.74
N PHE A 304 20.09 -3.21 -1.47
CA PHE A 304 19.57 -4.01 -0.36
C PHE A 304 18.04 -3.95 -0.17
N SER A 305 17.36 -3.00 -0.84
CA SER A 305 15.92 -2.79 -0.65
C SER A 305 15.14 -4.05 -1.05
N ALA A 306 14.18 -4.46 -0.22
CA ALA A 306 13.38 -5.69 -0.37
C ALA A 306 14.16 -7.01 -0.37
N LYS A 307 15.50 -7.00 -0.25
CA LYS A 307 16.31 -8.23 -0.14
C LYS A 307 16.50 -8.69 1.29
N ILE A 308 16.55 -7.77 2.25
CA ILE A 308 16.74 -8.12 3.67
C ILE A 308 15.39 -8.50 4.32
N ILE A 309 15.30 -9.72 4.82
CA ILE A 309 14.11 -10.32 5.44
C ILE A 309 14.39 -10.59 6.92
N CYS A 310 13.44 -10.20 7.76
CA CYS A 310 13.50 -10.48 9.18
C CYS A 310 13.25 -11.96 9.47
N GLY A 311 14.22 -12.67 10.08
CA GLY A 311 14.02 -14.06 10.47
C GLY A 311 12.97 -14.26 11.55
N LYS A 312 12.74 -13.24 12.40
CA LYS A 312 11.75 -13.27 13.48
C LYS A 312 10.31 -13.08 13.01
N CYS A 313 10.05 -12.05 12.20
CA CYS A 313 8.67 -11.68 11.82
C CYS A 313 8.37 -11.80 10.31
N GLY A 314 9.35 -12.16 9.48
CA GLY A 314 9.20 -12.25 8.03
C GLY A 314 9.12 -10.91 7.29
N ALA A 315 8.96 -9.77 7.98
CA ALA A 315 8.91 -8.46 7.34
C ALA A 315 10.26 -8.03 6.77
N HIS A 316 10.24 -7.23 5.69
CA HIS A 316 11.47 -6.67 5.11
C HIS A 316 12.10 -5.61 6.02
N PHE A 317 13.42 -5.44 5.88
CA PHE A 317 14.08 -4.26 6.42
C PHE A 317 13.96 -3.08 5.44
N VAL A 318 13.79 -1.89 6.00
CA VAL A 318 13.71 -0.62 5.29
C VAL A 318 14.89 0.27 5.68
N LYS A 319 15.43 0.96 4.68
CA LYS A 319 16.47 1.98 4.87
C LYS A 319 15.90 3.18 5.62
N GLY A 320 16.65 3.65 6.59
CA GLY A 320 16.44 4.91 7.29
C GLY A 320 17.78 5.55 7.65
N ALA A 321 17.72 6.72 8.25
CA ALA A 321 18.90 7.42 8.73
C ALA A 321 18.67 7.84 10.18
N THR A 322 19.64 7.57 11.06
CA THR A 322 19.57 7.98 12.46
C THR A 322 20.90 8.60 12.89
N ARG A 323 20.83 9.51 13.87
CA ARG A 323 22.01 10.05 14.53
C ARG A 323 22.40 9.07 15.63
N THR A 324 23.57 8.47 15.53
CA THR A 324 24.02 7.46 16.50
C THR A 324 24.51 8.11 17.79
N ASN A 325 25.08 9.33 17.70
CA ASN A 325 25.49 10.19 18.82
C ASN A 325 25.34 11.67 18.43
N GLY A 326 25.35 12.60 19.39
CA GLY A 326 25.22 14.05 19.14
C GLY A 326 26.32 14.68 18.27
N HIS A 327 27.45 14.01 18.11
CA HIS A 327 28.59 14.45 17.29
C HIS A 327 28.69 13.73 15.94
N ASP A 328 27.96 12.63 15.76
CA ASP A 328 27.97 11.88 14.51
C ASP A 328 26.88 12.44 13.58
N GLY A 329 27.20 12.50 12.29
CA GLY A 329 26.23 12.81 11.24
C GLY A 329 25.10 11.77 11.15
N LEU A 330 24.13 12.00 10.26
CA LEU A 330 23.12 10.98 9.94
C LEU A 330 23.81 9.75 9.33
N GLN A 331 23.62 8.60 9.96
CA GLN A 331 24.18 7.33 9.53
C GLN A 331 23.09 6.44 8.96
N GLU A 332 23.39 5.76 7.86
CA GLU A 332 22.49 4.79 7.23
C GLU A 332 22.24 3.60 8.17
N HIS A 333 20.97 3.30 8.40
CA HIS A 333 20.53 2.14 9.16
C HIS A 333 19.40 1.43 8.43
N TRP A 334 19.31 0.13 8.67
CA TRP A 334 18.28 -0.75 8.15
C TRP A 334 17.46 -1.26 9.34
N PHE A 335 16.16 -1.09 9.23
CA PHE A 335 15.23 -1.38 10.32
C PHE A 335 14.17 -2.36 9.85
N CYS A 336 13.82 -3.32 10.70
CA CYS A 336 12.65 -4.14 10.43
C CYS A 336 11.39 -3.26 10.31
N TYR A 337 10.63 -3.45 9.24
CA TYR A 337 9.44 -2.65 8.97
C TYR A 337 8.37 -2.77 10.05
N ASP A 338 8.07 -3.99 10.50
CA ASP A 338 7.06 -4.23 11.54
C ASP A 338 7.49 -3.67 12.91
N LYS A 339 8.81 -3.61 13.19
CA LYS A 339 9.34 -2.91 14.38
C LYS A 339 9.01 -1.42 14.35
N ILE A 340 9.27 -0.73 13.23
CA ILE A 340 9.01 0.72 13.12
C ILE A 340 7.51 1.00 13.07
N ARG A 341 6.77 0.30 12.20
CA ARG A 341 5.40 0.67 11.84
C ARG A 341 4.36 0.07 12.79
N LYS A 342 4.54 -1.19 13.21
CA LYS A 342 3.58 -1.92 14.06
C LYS A 342 4.04 -2.08 15.52
N ARG A 343 5.34 -1.89 15.80
CA ARG A 343 5.98 -2.12 17.11
C ARG A 343 5.81 -3.54 17.64
N THR A 344 5.70 -4.53 16.76
CA THR A 344 5.48 -5.96 17.10
C THR A 344 6.74 -6.82 16.97
N CYS A 345 7.88 -6.24 16.60
CA CYS A 345 9.14 -6.94 16.40
C CYS A 345 10.28 -6.22 17.11
N ASP A 346 11.21 -6.97 17.68
CA ASP A 346 12.36 -6.48 18.46
C ASP A 346 13.70 -6.62 17.72
N ALA A 347 13.68 -6.99 16.43
CA ALA A 347 14.88 -7.22 15.62
C ALA A 347 15.89 -6.05 15.72
N ARG A 348 17.18 -6.38 15.80
CA ARG A 348 18.28 -5.40 15.88
C ARG A 348 18.37 -4.58 14.58
N ASN A 349 18.73 -3.30 14.71
CA ASN A 349 18.88 -2.40 13.55
C ASN A 349 20.25 -2.60 12.93
N ILE A 350 20.32 -2.91 11.65
CA ILE A 350 21.59 -3.15 10.96
C ILE A 350 22.18 -1.81 10.50
N ARG A 351 23.46 -1.56 10.76
CA ARG A 351 24.14 -0.37 10.22
C ARG A 351 24.49 -0.57 8.75
N GLY A 352 24.31 0.46 7.93
CA GLY A 352 24.52 0.39 6.48
C GLY A 352 25.94 -0.05 6.09
N TYR A 353 26.98 0.47 6.76
CA TYR A 353 28.37 0.07 6.46
C TYR A 353 28.64 -1.40 6.82
N ARG A 354 28.10 -1.90 7.94
CA ARG A 354 28.24 -3.32 8.33
C ARG A 354 27.61 -4.27 7.32
N LEU A 355 26.47 -3.85 6.75
CA LEU A 355 25.81 -4.64 5.71
C LEU A 355 26.67 -4.73 4.45
N ARG A 356 27.39 -3.64 4.09
CA ARG A 356 28.33 -3.64 2.96
C ARG A 356 29.55 -4.51 3.24
N GLU A 357 30.15 -4.40 4.43
CA GLU A 357 31.28 -5.25 4.86
C GLU A 357 30.93 -6.74 4.77
N ALA A 358 29.80 -7.15 5.37
CA ALA A 358 29.32 -8.53 5.31
C ALA A 358 29.04 -9.00 3.88
N SER A 359 28.58 -8.08 3.01
CA SER A 359 28.36 -8.39 1.59
C SER A 359 29.67 -8.58 0.83
N CYS A 360 30.71 -7.76 1.10
CA CYS A 360 32.04 -7.92 0.51
C CYS A 360 32.67 -9.26 0.89
N GLU A 361 32.59 -9.64 2.18
CA GLU A 361 33.11 -10.91 2.68
C GLU A 361 32.48 -12.11 1.95
N VAL A 362 31.15 -12.08 1.81
CA VAL A 362 30.38 -13.15 1.16
C VAL A 362 30.62 -13.23 -0.35
N LEU A 363 30.84 -12.07 -0.99
CA LEU A 363 31.12 -11.97 -2.42
C LEU A 363 32.61 -12.13 -2.76
N GLY A 364 33.51 -12.10 -1.78
CA GLY A 364 34.97 -12.13 -2.01
C GLY A 364 35.50 -10.86 -2.67
N LEU A 365 34.88 -9.70 -2.40
CA LEU A 365 35.26 -8.41 -2.98
C LEU A 365 36.08 -7.59 -2.00
N THR A 366 37.06 -6.84 -2.50
CA THR A 366 37.84 -5.86 -1.70
C THR A 366 37.02 -4.61 -1.39
N GLU A 367 36.17 -4.19 -2.33
CA GLU A 367 35.28 -3.03 -2.20
C GLU A 367 33.84 -3.40 -2.57
N PHE A 368 32.87 -2.69 -1.99
CA PHE A 368 31.46 -3.01 -2.18
C PHE A 368 30.94 -2.47 -3.52
N ASP A 369 30.53 -3.37 -4.41
CA ASP A 369 29.86 -3.03 -5.67
C ASP A 369 28.35 -3.33 -5.59
N GLU A 370 27.53 -2.28 -5.72
CA GLU A 370 26.07 -2.38 -5.67
C GLU A 370 25.47 -3.22 -6.81
N ASN A 371 26.04 -3.13 -8.01
CA ASN A 371 25.53 -3.85 -9.20
C ASN A 371 25.85 -5.33 -9.10
N VAL A 372 27.07 -5.67 -8.68
CA VAL A 372 27.47 -7.07 -8.44
C VAL A 372 26.57 -7.68 -7.38
N PHE A 373 26.38 -6.99 -6.25
CA PHE A 373 25.50 -7.45 -5.18
C PHE A 373 24.06 -7.68 -5.67
N ALA A 374 23.46 -6.70 -6.36
CA ALA A 374 22.05 -6.78 -6.74
C ALA A 374 21.76 -7.91 -7.75
N LYS A 375 22.74 -8.25 -8.60
CA LYS A 375 22.66 -9.32 -9.61
C LYS A 375 23.01 -10.71 -9.08
N THR A 376 23.76 -10.81 -7.98
CA THR A 376 24.23 -12.10 -7.43
C THR A 376 23.40 -12.58 -6.25
N VAL A 377 23.05 -11.68 -5.33
CA VAL A 377 22.33 -12.01 -4.10
C VAL A 377 20.83 -11.87 -4.35
N GLU A 378 20.08 -12.95 -4.16
CA GLU A 378 18.61 -12.96 -4.23
C GLU A 378 18.01 -12.24 -3.02
N LYS A 379 18.37 -12.70 -1.81
CA LYS A 379 17.84 -12.22 -0.52
C LYS A 379 18.82 -12.46 0.62
N ILE A 380 18.63 -11.71 1.69
CA ILE A 380 19.36 -11.84 2.96
C ILE A 380 18.34 -12.17 4.05
N ARG A 381 18.55 -13.25 4.81
CA ARG A 381 17.75 -13.57 5.99
C ARG A 381 18.55 -13.25 7.25
N THR A 382 17.94 -12.51 8.17
CA THR A 382 18.50 -12.25 9.50
C THR A 382 18.23 -13.45 10.42
N THR A 383 19.19 -13.81 11.26
CA THR A 383 19.04 -14.85 12.31
C THR A 383 19.04 -14.21 13.71
N ASP A 384 18.81 -15.01 14.75
CA ASP A 384 18.86 -14.56 16.14
C ASP A 384 20.28 -14.35 16.67
N THR A 385 21.32 -14.84 15.98
CA THR A 385 22.71 -14.93 16.46
C THR A 385 23.67 -13.94 15.79
N ASP A 386 23.23 -12.73 15.43
CA ASP A 386 24.04 -11.72 14.73
C ASP A 386 24.60 -12.18 13.37
N VAL A 387 24.11 -13.31 12.84
CA VAL A 387 24.50 -13.87 11.54
C VAL A 387 23.45 -13.50 10.49
N LEU A 388 23.93 -13.14 9.31
CA LEU A 388 23.12 -13.02 8.09
C LEU A 388 23.34 -14.23 7.19
N GLU A 389 22.25 -14.77 6.67
CA GLU A 389 22.24 -15.77 5.61
C GLU A 389 22.00 -15.07 4.27
N PHE A 390 22.96 -15.15 3.36
CA PHE A 390 22.86 -14.64 2.00
C PHE A 390 22.48 -15.79 1.08
N HIS A 391 21.34 -15.66 0.43
CA HIS A 391 20.87 -16.59 -0.60
C HIS A 391 21.16 -15.98 -1.97
N PHE A 392 21.81 -16.75 -2.84
CA PHE A 392 22.20 -16.35 -4.19
C PHE A 392 21.22 -16.89 -5.23
N TYR A 393 21.19 -16.27 -6.41
CA TYR A 393 20.33 -16.74 -7.51
C TYR A 393 20.76 -18.12 -8.06
N ASP A 394 22.02 -18.52 -7.86
CA ASP A 394 22.53 -19.86 -8.19
C ASP A 394 22.15 -20.92 -7.14
N SER A 395 21.27 -20.57 -6.19
CA SER A 395 20.82 -21.40 -5.06
C SER A 395 21.89 -21.69 -3.99
N THR A 396 23.07 -21.06 -4.07
CA THR A 396 24.05 -21.16 -2.98
C THR A 396 23.65 -20.31 -1.78
N VAL A 397 24.11 -20.72 -0.60
CA VAL A 397 23.89 -19.99 0.66
C VAL A 397 25.23 -19.78 1.34
N LYS A 398 25.52 -18.53 1.72
CA LYS A 398 26.69 -18.18 2.53
C LYS A 398 26.24 -17.39 3.75
N THR A 399 27.04 -17.42 4.81
CA THR A 399 26.75 -16.70 6.05
C THR A 399 27.85 -15.71 6.39
N ALA A 400 27.48 -14.54 6.90
CA ALA A 400 28.43 -13.58 7.47
C ALA A 400 27.91 -13.01 8.79
N ARG A 401 28.83 -12.66 9.70
CA ARG A 401 28.50 -12.08 11.01
C ARG A 401 28.43 -10.56 10.92
N ILE A 402 27.32 -9.97 11.38
CA ILE A 402 27.24 -8.53 11.65
C ILE A 402 27.61 -8.31 13.12
N HIS A 403 28.81 -7.78 13.35
CA HIS A 403 29.20 -7.36 14.71
C HIS A 403 28.42 -6.11 15.15
N TYR A 404 27.43 -6.30 16.03
CA TYR A 404 26.78 -5.21 16.77
C TYR A 404 27.59 -4.92 18.02
N PHE A 405 28.21 -3.74 18.12
CA PHE A 405 28.92 -3.36 19.34
C PHE A 405 27.93 -3.24 20.52
N ASP A 406 28.15 -4.00 21.58
CA ASP A 406 27.53 -3.76 22.88
C ASP A 406 28.18 -2.51 23.54
N GLN A 407 27.39 -1.69 24.22
CA GLN A 407 27.91 -0.60 25.05
C GLN A 407 28.79 -1.10 26.20
N ALA A 408 28.64 -2.35 26.65
CA ALA A 408 29.56 -2.99 27.58
C ALA A 408 30.93 -3.31 26.94
N GLU A 409 30.95 -3.65 25.64
CA GLU A 409 32.17 -3.96 24.88
C GLU A 409 33.01 -2.70 24.58
N LYS A 410 32.38 -1.53 24.43
CA LYS A 410 33.04 -0.21 24.24
C LYS A 410 34.10 0.16 25.29
N LYS A 411 34.16 -0.54 26.42
CA LYS A 411 35.07 -0.22 27.52
C LYS A 411 36.54 -0.51 27.18
N TYR A 412 36.82 -1.44 26.25
CA TYR A 412 38.20 -1.90 25.99
C TYR A 412 38.54 -2.24 24.51
N THR A 413 37.73 -1.87 23.52
CA THR A 413 37.84 -2.41 22.14
C THR A 413 37.70 -1.37 21.03
N ASP A 414 38.45 -0.28 21.08
CA ASP A 414 38.62 0.53 19.89
C ASP A 414 40.10 0.91 19.73
N PRO A 415 40.81 0.39 18.71
CA PRO A 415 42.14 0.87 18.30
C PRO A 415 42.16 2.37 17.99
N HIS A 416 41.00 3.03 17.92
CA HIS A 416 40.86 4.45 17.63
C HIS A 416 40.34 5.30 18.81
N LYS A 417 40.21 4.74 20.03
CA LYS A 417 40.06 5.58 21.23
C LYS A 417 41.43 6.17 21.56
N LYS A 418 41.71 7.37 21.05
CA LYS A 418 42.89 8.18 21.37
C LYS A 418 43.15 8.19 22.89
N PRO A 419 44.13 7.41 23.41
CA PRO A 419 44.48 7.47 24.81
C PRO A 419 44.99 8.87 25.10
N PHE A 420 44.54 9.48 26.20
CA PHE A 420 44.95 10.84 26.54
C PHE A 420 46.48 10.90 26.64
N GLY A 421 47.14 11.80 25.92
CA GLY A 421 48.60 11.81 25.75
C GLY A 421 49.08 11.38 24.36
N TYR A 422 48.22 10.74 23.55
CA TYR A 422 48.58 10.16 22.26
C TYR A 422 47.60 10.52 21.14
N ARG A 423 48.11 10.64 19.91
CA ARG A 423 47.33 10.72 18.68
C ARG A 423 47.72 9.60 17.72
N TRP A 424 46.77 9.13 16.92
CA TRP A 424 47.04 8.15 15.87
C TRP A 424 47.58 8.85 14.60
N SER A 425 48.65 8.31 14.04
CA SER A 425 49.24 8.64 12.75
C SER A 425 49.25 7.40 11.87
N ASN A 426 48.87 7.54 10.60
CA ASN A 426 48.84 6.41 9.65
C ASN A 426 50.24 5.84 9.34
N GLU A 427 51.29 6.65 9.52
CA GLU A 427 52.67 6.26 9.19
C GLU A 427 53.46 5.75 10.41
N GLN A 428 53.13 6.24 11.61
CA GLN A 428 53.94 6.04 12.83
C GLN A 428 53.15 5.46 14.01
N GLY A 429 51.87 5.08 13.81
CA GLY A 429 51.03 4.57 14.88
C GLY A 429 50.71 5.63 15.94
N TYR A 430 50.86 5.29 17.22
CA TYR A 430 50.62 6.22 18.32
C TYR A 430 51.79 7.19 18.53
N VAL A 431 51.55 8.47 18.27
CA VAL A 431 52.51 9.57 18.44
C VAL A 431 52.10 10.42 19.64
N LEU A 432 53.07 10.88 20.43
CA LEU A 432 52.83 11.73 21.59
C LEU A 432 52.20 13.08 21.21
N VAL A 433 51.28 13.55 22.03
CA VAL A 433 50.79 14.94 22.01
C VAL A 433 51.46 15.66 23.17
N PRO A 434 52.46 16.54 22.93
CA PRO A 434 53.39 17.01 23.98
C PRO A 434 52.71 17.51 25.26
N LYS A 435 51.69 18.37 25.13
CA LYS A 435 50.96 18.94 26.27
C LYS A 435 50.10 17.92 27.02
N GLU A 436 49.51 16.94 26.33
CA GLU A 436 48.73 15.89 26.99
C GLU A 436 49.64 14.81 27.60
N ALA A 437 50.78 14.53 26.96
CA ALA A 437 51.82 13.62 27.43
C ALA A 437 52.40 14.09 28.78
N GLU A 438 52.72 15.38 28.88
CA GLU A 438 53.14 16.01 30.13
C GLU A 438 52.06 15.90 31.21
N ALA A 439 50.79 16.15 30.86
CA ALA A 439 49.68 16.01 31.81
C ALA A 439 49.56 14.56 32.34
N VAL A 440 49.77 13.55 31.50
CA VAL A 440 49.80 12.14 31.93
C VAL A 440 50.94 11.89 32.91
N GLN A 441 52.14 12.38 32.63
CA GLN A 441 53.28 12.23 33.54
C GLN A 441 53.02 12.89 34.90
N LEU A 442 52.46 14.11 34.90
CA LEU A 442 52.04 14.82 36.10
C LEU A 442 50.94 14.08 36.87
N ILE A 443 49.99 13.43 36.18
CA ILE A 443 48.97 12.59 36.82
C ILE A 443 49.61 11.48 37.65
N PHE A 444 50.59 10.76 37.08
CA PHE A 444 51.30 9.70 37.78
C PHE A 444 52.16 10.24 38.92
N GLN A 445 52.90 11.34 38.69
CA GLN A 445 53.75 11.96 39.71
C GLN A 445 52.93 12.48 40.90
N TYR A 446 51.90 13.30 40.67
CA TYR A 446 51.07 13.81 41.77
C TYR A 446 50.34 12.69 42.51
N TYR A 447 49.95 11.62 41.81
CA TYR A 447 49.40 10.43 42.44
C TYR A 447 50.44 9.57 43.15
N LEU A 448 51.74 9.77 42.98
CA LEU A 448 52.75 9.17 43.87
C LEU A 448 53.05 10.08 45.06
N ASP A 449 52.98 11.40 44.87
CA ASP A 449 53.21 12.43 45.88
C ASP A 449 52.10 12.52 46.96
N GLY A 450 51.15 11.57 47.01
CA GLY A 450 50.09 11.54 48.03
C GLY A 450 48.78 12.22 47.64
N TRP A 451 48.69 12.88 46.48
CA TRP A 451 47.51 13.68 46.12
C TRP A 451 46.28 12.82 45.86
N GLN A 452 45.09 13.36 46.11
CA GLN A 452 43.82 12.73 45.73
C GLN A 452 43.50 13.03 44.26
N ILE A 453 42.81 12.10 43.58
CA ILE A 453 42.38 12.28 42.18
C ILE A 453 41.58 13.59 41.97
N THR A 454 40.84 14.02 42.99
CA THR A 454 40.08 15.28 42.98
C THR A 454 40.95 16.53 42.98
N ASP A 455 42.13 16.48 43.61
CA ASP A 455 43.06 17.59 43.70
C ASP A 455 43.94 17.64 42.46
N ILE A 456 44.37 16.48 41.97
CA ILE A 456 45.07 16.33 40.67
C ILE A 456 44.24 16.94 39.54
N SER A 457 42.95 16.62 39.47
CA SER A 457 42.03 17.18 38.47
C SER A 457 41.95 18.72 38.52
N ARG A 458 41.87 19.30 39.73
CA ARG A 458 41.81 20.76 39.93
C ARG A 458 43.13 21.44 39.61
N LYS A 459 44.26 20.83 39.98
CA LYS A 459 45.59 21.36 39.74
C LYS A 459 45.92 21.40 38.25
N LEU A 460 45.67 20.31 37.53
CA LEU A 460 45.88 20.25 36.09
C LEU A 460 44.99 21.26 35.33
N GLU A 461 43.75 21.46 35.77
CA GLU A 461 42.85 22.48 35.21
C GLU A 461 43.39 23.90 35.44
N ALA A 462 43.89 24.21 36.65
CA ALA A 462 44.50 25.49 36.98
C ALA A 462 45.79 25.77 36.18
N ASP A 463 46.57 24.72 35.90
CA ASP A 463 47.81 24.81 35.11
C ASP A 463 47.55 24.80 33.58
N GLY A 464 46.27 24.85 33.18
CA GLY A 464 45.87 24.98 31.78
C GLY A 464 45.95 23.68 30.96
N TYR A 465 45.98 22.52 31.61
CA TYR A 465 45.86 21.22 30.97
C TYR A 465 44.39 20.82 30.79
N GLY A 466 44.06 20.38 29.59
CA GLY A 466 42.70 20.01 29.20
C GLY A 466 42.68 18.81 28.27
N SER A 467 41.54 18.13 28.22
CA SER A 467 41.21 17.14 27.21
C SER A 467 40.50 17.80 26.02
N ILE A 468 40.37 17.07 24.90
CA ILE A 468 39.56 17.48 23.72
C ILE A 468 38.12 17.87 24.11
N ARG A 469 37.58 17.36 25.23
CA ARG A 469 36.22 17.63 25.72
C ARG A 469 36.16 18.70 26.82
N GLY A 470 37.23 19.47 27.03
CA GLY A 470 37.36 20.43 28.13
C GLY A 470 38.14 19.83 29.31
N LYS A 471 37.68 20.02 30.54
CA LYS A 471 38.47 19.69 31.74
C LYS A 471 38.86 18.20 31.84
N ILE A 472 40.01 17.94 32.46
CA ILE A 472 40.45 16.58 32.79
C ILE A 472 39.58 16.04 33.93
N SER A 473 38.68 15.10 33.59
CA SER A 473 37.76 14.52 34.57
C SER A 473 38.45 13.56 35.55
N ARG A 474 37.91 13.44 36.77
CA ARG A 474 38.34 12.45 37.77
C ARG A 474 38.35 11.02 37.22
N LYS A 475 37.38 10.72 36.35
CA LYS A 475 37.23 9.42 35.69
C LYS A 475 38.36 9.17 34.69
N LEU A 476 38.78 10.19 33.95
CA LEU A 476 39.93 10.11 33.05
C LEU A 476 41.21 9.80 33.83
N ILE A 477 41.49 10.55 34.90
CA ILE A 477 42.66 10.31 35.77
C ILE A 477 42.65 8.88 36.33
N ALA A 478 41.50 8.43 36.83
CA ALA A 478 41.37 7.08 37.38
C ALA A 478 41.62 5.98 36.34
N TYR A 479 41.27 6.20 35.06
CA TYR A 479 41.59 5.29 33.96
C TYR A 479 43.04 5.37 33.53
N THR A 480 43.61 6.58 33.47
CA THR A 480 45.01 6.81 33.12
C THR A 480 45.94 6.06 34.08
N LEU A 481 45.68 6.14 35.39
CA LEU A 481 46.43 5.42 36.43
C LEU A 481 46.23 3.90 36.42
N ASP A 482 45.26 3.36 35.68
CA ASP A 482 44.93 1.92 35.65
C ASP A 482 45.45 1.22 34.40
N SER A 483 45.70 1.99 33.34
CA SER A 483 45.96 1.49 32.00
C SER A 483 47.43 1.20 31.78
N ASP A 484 47.78 -0.05 31.49
CA ASP A 484 49.13 -0.46 31.10
C ASP A 484 49.54 0.03 29.70
N PHE A 485 48.61 0.62 28.94
CA PHE A 485 48.91 1.32 27.69
C PHE A 485 50.07 2.30 27.84
N TYR A 486 50.12 3.07 28.94
CA TYR A 486 51.16 4.08 29.17
C TYR A 486 52.58 3.53 29.35
N LEU A 487 52.72 2.19 29.47
CA LEU A 487 53.98 1.46 29.44
C LEU A 487 54.43 1.06 28.01
N GLY A 488 53.74 1.51 26.97
CA GLY A 488 54.02 1.10 25.59
C GLY A 488 53.45 -0.29 25.24
N VAL A 489 52.44 -0.77 25.98
CA VAL A 489 51.84 -2.10 25.79
C VAL A 489 50.50 -1.98 25.07
N ARG A 490 50.31 -2.74 23.99
CA ARG A 490 49.01 -2.86 23.31
C ARG A 490 48.43 -4.26 23.47
N ARG A 491 47.21 -4.34 24.01
CA ARG A 491 46.45 -5.58 24.13
C ARG A 491 45.46 -5.71 22.97
N ILE A 492 45.62 -6.74 22.15
CA ILE A 492 44.69 -7.13 21.09
C ILE A 492 43.79 -8.24 21.64
N LYS A 493 42.48 -8.03 21.63
CA LYS A 493 41.54 -9.06 22.08
C LYS A 493 41.45 -10.20 21.08
N ALA A 494 41.14 -11.41 21.59
CA ALA A 494 40.93 -12.63 20.80
C ALA A 494 40.10 -12.46 19.52
N GLN A 495 39.05 -11.65 19.58
CA GLN A 495 38.16 -11.40 18.44
C GLN A 495 38.76 -10.57 17.28
N PHE A 496 39.92 -9.95 17.48
CA PHE A 496 40.65 -9.16 16.47
C PHE A 496 42.04 -9.74 16.15
N SER A 497 42.37 -10.87 16.78
CA SER A 497 43.60 -11.60 16.58
C SER A 497 43.35 -12.66 15.50
N GLU A 498 44.29 -12.82 14.57
CA GLU A 498 44.25 -13.91 13.59
C GLU A 498 44.27 -15.29 14.27
N SER A 499 44.86 -15.38 15.46
CA SER A 499 44.96 -16.61 16.26
C SER A 499 43.74 -16.89 17.14
N GLY A 500 42.77 -15.97 17.21
CA GLY A 500 41.57 -16.12 18.05
C GLY A 500 41.85 -16.08 19.57
N ARG A 501 43.02 -15.56 20.00
CA ARG A 501 43.45 -15.46 21.40
C ARG A 501 43.88 -14.03 21.74
N GLU A 502 43.83 -13.65 23.03
CA GLU A 502 44.35 -12.34 23.42
C GLU A 502 45.87 -12.27 23.17
N GLU A 503 46.30 -11.26 22.43
CA GLU A 503 47.70 -11.01 22.09
C GLU A 503 48.17 -9.74 22.77
N ILE A 504 49.39 -9.77 23.32
CA ILE A 504 50.01 -8.63 23.99
C ILE A 504 51.25 -8.23 23.20
N ILE A 505 51.22 -7.03 22.63
CA ILE A 505 52.35 -6.43 21.93
C ILE A 505 53.06 -5.52 22.93
N LYS A 506 54.28 -5.90 23.30
CA LYS A 506 55.17 -5.08 24.13
C LYS A 506 55.94 -4.11 23.21
N ASN A 507 56.23 -2.91 23.72
CA ASN A 507 56.95 -1.85 22.99
C ASN A 507 56.26 -1.44 21.67
N ASP A 508 54.92 -1.41 21.67
CA ASP A 508 54.11 -1.03 20.50
C ASP A 508 54.20 0.48 20.20
N HIS A 509 54.41 1.32 21.22
CA HIS A 509 54.52 2.77 21.11
C HIS A 509 55.36 3.35 22.25
N GLU A 510 55.70 4.64 22.15
CA GLU A 510 56.56 5.33 23.12
C GLU A 510 55.89 5.40 24.51
N PRO A 511 56.52 4.86 25.58
CA PRO A 511 55.96 4.88 26.92
C PRO A 511 56.01 6.28 27.54
N LEU A 512 54.94 6.70 28.22
CA LEU A 512 54.93 7.94 28.99
C LEU A 512 55.34 7.74 30.45
N VAL A 513 55.30 6.50 30.95
CA VAL A 513 55.65 6.16 32.32
C VAL A 513 56.59 4.97 32.35
N THR A 514 57.46 4.91 33.37
CA THR A 514 58.33 3.75 33.58
C THR A 514 57.56 2.62 34.27
N GLN A 515 58.04 1.39 34.09
CA GLN A 515 57.50 0.21 34.78
C GLN A 515 57.50 0.40 36.31
N GLU A 516 58.60 0.94 36.85
CA GLU A 516 58.75 1.26 38.27
C GLU A 516 57.68 2.24 38.76
N MET A 517 57.44 3.32 38.01
CA MET A 517 56.44 4.33 38.35
C MET A 517 55.02 3.76 38.31
N PHE A 518 54.71 2.95 37.29
CA PHE A 518 53.41 2.29 37.16
C PHE A 518 53.17 1.30 38.30
N ASP A 519 54.16 0.47 38.63
CA ASP A 519 54.04 -0.51 39.71
C ASP A 519 53.86 0.16 41.08
N ALA A 520 54.57 1.26 41.35
CA ALA A 520 54.38 2.06 42.56
C ALA A 520 52.95 2.62 42.66
N VAL A 521 52.39 3.12 41.54
CA VAL A 521 50.99 3.58 41.48
C VAL A 521 50.02 2.43 41.74
N GLN A 522 50.24 1.25 41.16
CA GLN A 522 49.38 0.08 41.40
C GLN A 522 49.45 -0.39 42.85
N MET A 523 50.63 -0.37 43.48
CA MET A 523 50.77 -0.70 44.91
C MET A 523 49.96 0.25 45.79
N ARG A 524 50.08 1.56 45.55
CA ARG A 524 49.28 2.57 46.26
C ARG A 524 47.78 2.34 46.07
N ARG A 525 47.32 2.15 44.83
CA ARG A 525 45.90 1.88 44.51
C ARG A 525 45.37 0.64 45.20
N ARG A 526 46.14 -0.45 45.22
CA ARG A 526 45.78 -1.69 45.93
C ARG A 526 45.67 -1.45 47.44
N ALA A 527 46.57 -0.65 48.02
CA ALA A 527 46.51 -0.29 49.45
C ALA A 527 45.29 0.59 49.78
N GLU A 528 44.98 1.59 48.95
CA GLU A 528 43.77 2.43 49.07
C GLU A 528 42.50 1.59 48.94
N TYR A 529 42.46 0.67 47.97
CA TYR A 529 41.33 -0.25 47.79
C TYR A 529 41.14 -1.20 48.98
N LYS A 530 42.21 -1.75 49.56
CA LYS A 530 42.15 -2.56 50.78
C LYS A 530 41.64 -1.77 51.98
N ARG A 531 42.09 -0.52 52.16
CA ARG A 531 41.59 0.39 53.22
C ARG A 531 40.10 0.72 53.04
N TRP A 532 39.68 0.95 51.80
CA TRP A 532 38.27 1.21 51.47
C TRP A 532 37.39 -0.02 51.75
N LYS A 533 37.77 -1.21 51.29
CA LYS A 533 37.05 -2.46 51.59
C LYS A 533 37.03 -2.84 53.07
N GLY A 534 38.07 -2.48 53.82
CA GLY A 534 38.12 -2.62 55.28
C GLY A 534 37.05 -1.76 55.95
N ARG A 535 37.02 -0.45 55.63
CA ARG A 535 35.99 0.48 56.13
C ARG A 535 34.57 0.09 55.74
N GLU A 536 34.38 -0.51 54.56
CA GLU A 536 33.06 -1.00 54.10
C GLU A 536 32.60 -2.27 54.85
N ARG A 537 33.54 -3.09 55.35
CA ARG A 537 33.24 -4.20 56.27
C ARG A 537 32.93 -3.68 57.67
N ASP A 538 33.70 -2.73 58.18
CA ASP A 538 33.49 -2.15 59.52
C ASP A 538 32.16 -1.39 59.59
N ALA A 539 31.81 -0.63 58.54
CA ALA A 539 30.51 0.04 58.43
C ALA A 539 29.30 -0.91 58.30
N LYS A 540 29.52 -2.18 57.92
CA LYS A 540 28.48 -3.23 57.93
C LYS A 540 28.35 -3.93 59.28
N CYS A 541 29.38 -3.88 60.13
CA CYS A 541 29.34 -4.44 61.49
C CYS A 541 28.64 -3.51 62.49
N ASP A 542 28.62 -2.19 62.23
CA ASP A 542 28.00 -1.18 63.10
C ASP A 542 26.52 -0.87 62.75
N GLY A 543 25.90 -1.63 61.84
CA GLY A 543 24.51 -1.47 61.44
C GLY A 543 23.54 -2.35 62.24
N HIS A 544 22.74 -1.72 63.12
CA HIS A 544 21.66 -2.33 63.89
C HIS A 544 20.65 -3.14 63.03
N PRO A 545 20.02 -4.20 63.58
CA PRO A 545 19.18 -5.11 62.83
C PRO A 545 17.76 -4.59 62.62
N GLY A 546 17.26 -4.75 61.40
CA GLY A 546 15.83 -4.90 61.12
C GLY A 546 15.07 -3.62 60.83
N GLN A 547 14.62 -3.49 59.58
CA GLN A 547 13.18 -3.58 59.24
C GLN A 547 13.04 -3.50 57.72
N HIS A 548 12.68 -4.65 57.13
CA HIS A 548 11.99 -4.70 55.84
C HIS A 548 10.57 -4.12 56.02
N PRO A 549 10.03 -3.45 54.99
CA PRO A 549 9.23 -4.18 53.99
C PRO A 549 9.93 -4.35 52.64
#